data_AF-A0A847IAV6-F1
#
_entry.id   AF-A0A847IAV6-F1
#
_cell.length_a   1.000
_cell.length_b   1.000
_cell.length_c   1.000
_cell.angle_alpha   90.00
_cell.angle_beta   90.00
_cell.angle_gamma   90.00
#
_symmetry.space_group_name_H-M   'P 1'
#
loop_
_entity.id
_entity.type
_entity.pdbx_description
1 polymer ?
#
loop_
_entity_poly.entity_id
_entity_poly.type
_entity_poly.pdbx_seq_one_letter_code
_entity_poly.pdbx_strand_id
1 'polypeptide(L)'
;MTDTPLRLGYIGLGNIGGPMAGRLAEAGPITVFDVATEAVATLVAAGATAAGSIADLARSSDLVSICVRDDQQVRDVVGELLPHLAPGALIAVHSTISPETAAEQAVVCAEQNVILLDAPISGGAPGAQQGRLAIMIGGDRAAYQQAKTALAPAGDMIVHAGEKAGDGTRMKLARNLLHFVSFAATAEASRLAEAAGIDIAKLGKVVRHTDAITGGAGAIMLRDTTAAIDPDDFWYGVFTHVRSLGEKDLGLALDLADHLGVDLPLGRRARIDLAAGLGVPHTSQGAS
;
A
#
# COMPACT_ATOMS: atom_id res chain seq x y z
N MET A 1 -31.11 -7.30 -10.49
CA MET A 1 -31.12 -7.17 -9.02
C MET A 1 -31.09 -5.69 -8.73
N THR A 2 -32.01 -5.17 -7.92
CA THR A 2 -32.11 -3.75 -7.60
C THR A 2 -30.83 -3.30 -6.88
N ASP A 3 -30.09 -2.41 -7.53
CA ASP A 3 -28.77 -1.90 -7.17
C ASP A 3 -28.88 -0.92 -5.99
N THR A 4 -29.29 -1.43 -4.83
CA THR A 4 -29.36 -0.61 -3.61
C THR A 4 -27.94 -0.43 -3.10
N PRO A 5 -27.46 0.81 -2.94
CA PRO A 5 -26.11 1.05 -2.43
C PRO A 5 -25.93 0.40 -1.05
N LEU A 6 -24.76 -0.19 -0.81
CA LEU A 6 -24.41 -0.75 0.51
C LEU A 6 -24.45 0.35 1.58
N ARG A 7 -24.99 0.02 2.75
CA ARG A 7 -24.89 0.88 3.93
C ARG A 7 -23.48 0.76 4.51
N LEU A 8 -22.77 1.88 4.59
CA LEU A 8 -21.36 1.89 5.00
C LEU A 8 -21.21 2.25 6.47
N GLY A 9 -20.43 1.43 7.18
CA GLY A 9 -19.93 1.69 8.51
C GLY A 9 -18.42 1.99 8.48
N TYR A 10 -17.94 2.89 9.32
CA TYR A 10 -16.50 3.18 9.45
C TYR A 10 -16.07 3.28 10.92
N ILE A 11 -15.08 2.47 11.31
CA ILE A 11 -14.50 2.46 12.65
C ILE A 11 -13.04 2.91 12.58
N GLY A 12 -12.69 3.88 13.43
CA GLY A 12 -11.34 4.42 13.52
C GLY A 12 -11.15 5.61 12.57
N LEU A 13 -11.18 6.82 13.15
CA LEU A 13 -11.24 8.11 12.47
C LEU A 13 -9.95 8.92 12.68
N GLY A 14 -8.81 8.24 12.82
CA GLY A 14 -7.50 8.87 12.96
C GLY A 14 -7.01 9.56 11.68
N ASN A 15 -5.70 9.84 11.62
CA ASN A 15 -5.07 10.62 10.53
C ASN A 15 -5.31 10.10 9.10
N ILE A 16 -5.67 8.82 8.96
CA ILE A 16 -5.99 8.20 7.68
C ILE A 16 -7.48 7.85 7.59
N GLY A 17 -8.02 7.17 8.61
CA GLY A 17 -9.41 6.74 8.63
C GLY A 17 -10.41 7.91 8.58
N GLY A 18 -10.12 9.02 9.26
CA GLY A 18 -10.98 10.21 9.26
C GLY A 18 -11.13 10.82 7.86
N PRO A 19 -10.03 11.19 7.16
CA PRO A 19 -10.12 11.68 5.78
C PRO A 19 -10.77 10.68 4.82
N MET A 20 -10.51 9.39 5.00
CA MET A 20 -11.11 8.33 4.17
C MET A 20 -12.63 8.25 4.38
N ALA A 21 -13.09 8.22 5.64
CA ALA A 21 -14.51 8.29 5.97
C ALA A 21 -15.15 9.58 5.45
N GLY A 22 -14.45 10.72 5.50
CA GLY A 22 -14.94 11.98 4.97
C GLY A 22 -15.23 11.90 3.47
N ARG A 23 -14.34 11.27 2.69
CA ARG A 23 -14.55 11.04 1.26
C ARG A 23 -15.75 10.14 0.97
N LEU A 24 -15.98 9.13 1.81
CA LEU A 24 -17.16 8.28 1.70
C LEU A 24 -18.45 9.04 2.07
N ALA A 25 -18.41 9.89 3.10
CA ALA A 25 -19.54 10.72 3.53
C ALA A 25 -19.97 11.74 2.46
N GLU A 26 -19.01 12.31 1.72
CA GLU A 26 -19.29 13.19 0.57
C GLU A 26 -20.04 12.46 -0.56
N ALA A 27 -19.81 11.15 -0.71
CA ALA A 27 -20.41 10.33 -1.76
C ALA A 27 -21.78 9.73 -1.36
N GLY A 28 -22.06 9.59 -0.06
CA GLY A 28 -23.33 9.06 0.42
C GLY A 28 -23.39 8.85 1.93
N PRO A 29 -24.54 8.40 2.46
CA PRO A 29 -24.72 8.20 3.89
C PRO A 29 -23.77 7.15 4.45
N ILE A 30 -23.05 7.51 5.51
CA ILE A 30 -22.20 6.59 6.26
C ILE A 30 -22.47 6.72 7.77
N THR A 31 -22.28 5.61 8.48
CA THR A 31 -22.28 5.56 9.94
C THR A 31 -20.85 5.43 10.46
N VAL A 32 -20.44 6.27 11.39
CA VAL A 32 -19.05 6.31 11.91
C VAL A 32 -18.97 6.08 13.41
N PHE A 33 -17.86 5.51 13.84
CA PHE A 33 -17.54 5.32 15.26
C PHE A 33 -16.04 5.50 15.53
N ASP A 34 -15.71 6.21 16.60
CA ASP A 34 -14.39 6.28 17.20
C ASP A 34 -14.55 6.53 18.71
N VAL A 35 -13.58 6.08 19.51
CA VAL A 35 -13.51 6.41 20.95
C VAL A 35 -13.21 7.90 21.18
N ALA A 36 -12.52 8.55 20.23
CA ALA A 36 -12.27 9.97 20.20
C ALA A 36 -13.50 10.73 19.68
N THR A 37 -14.28 11.28 20.60
CA THR A 37 -15.53 12.01 20.30
C THR A 37 -15.32 13.23 19.40
N GLU A 38 -14.16 13.87 19.46
CA GLU A 38 -13.79 14.99 18.59
C GLU A 38 -13.64 14.58 17.11
N ALA A 39 -13.11 13.38 16.86
CA ALA A 39 -12.99 12.85 15.51
C ALA A 39 -14.38 12.53 14.93
N VAL A 40 -15.25 11.93 15.75
CA VAL A 40 -16.66 11.69 15.38
C VAL A 40 -17.39 13.00 15.07
N ALA A 41 -17.27 14.01 15.94
CA ALA A 41 -17.92 15.31 15.75
C ALA A 41 -17.50 16.00 14.45
N THR A 42 -16.22 15.88 14.08
CA THR A 42 -15.70 16.40 12.81
C THR A 42 -16.40 15.76 11.60
N LEU A 43 -16.58 14.44 11.62
CA LEU A 43 -17.24 13.72 10.53
C LEU A 43 -18.76 13.94 10.50
N VAL A 44 -19.39 14.10 11.66
CA VAL A 44 -20.81 14.48 11.74
C VAL A 44 -21.05 15.86 11.12
N ALA A 45 -20.18 16.82 11.40
CA ALA A 45 -20.23 18.14 10.75
C ALA A 45 -20.04 18.06 9.22
N ALA A 46 -19.41 17.00 8.73
CA ALA A 46 -19.24 16.70 7.31
C ALA A 46 -20.36 15.81 6.72
N GLY A 47 -21.42 15.50 7.48
CA GLY A 47 -22.61 14.78 6.99
C GLY A 47 -22.67 13.29 7.35
N ALA A 48 -21.71 12.76 8.11
CA ALA A 48 -21.78 11.39 8.62
C ALA A 48 -22.79 11.24 9.78
N THR A 49 -23.27 10.02 10.01
CA THR A 49 -24.09 9.67 11.18
C THR A 49 -23.20 9.05 12.26
N ALA A 50 -23.24 9.55 13.49
CA ALA A 50 -22.54 8.92 14.61
C ALA A 50 -23.30 7.67 15.12
N ALA A 51 -22.61 6.55 15.27
CA ALA A 51 -23.13 5.40 16.01
C ALA A 51 -23.00 5.60 17.52
N GLY A 52 -24.00 5.16 18.28
CA GLY A 52 -23.93 5.14 19.76
C GLY A 52 -23.01 4.04 20.31
N SER A 53 -22.75 3.01 19.52
CA SER A 53 -21.89 1.86 19.86
C SER A 53 -21.45 1.12 18.58
N ILE A 54 -20.46 0.23 18.70
CA ILE A 54 -20.08 -0.68 17.60
C ILE A 54 -21.26 -1.58 17.20
N ALA A 55 -22.09 -2.01 18.16
CA ALA A 55 -23.29 -2.80 17.90
C ALA A 55 -24.32 -2.05 17.03
N ASP A 56 -24.52 -0.75 17.26
CA ASP A 56 -25.44 0.07 16.46
C ASP A 56 -24.90 0.30 15.04
N LEU A 57 -23.57 0.49 14.92
CA LEU A 57 -22.90 0.58 13.64
C LEU A 57 -23.06 -0.72 12.85
N ALA A 58 -22.82 -1.88 13.47
CA ALA A 58 -22.94 -3.19 12.83
C ALA A 58 -24.34 -3.44 12.26
N ARG A 59 -25.40 -3.21 13.05
CA ARG A 59 -26.79 -3.44 12.61
C ARG A 59 -27.22 -2.53 11.46
N SER A 60 -26.59 -1.37 11.34
CA SER A 60 -26.90 -0.38 10.30
C SER A 60 -26.01 -0.48 9.07
N SER A 61 -25.08 -1.44 9.01
CA SER A 61 -24.08 -1.54 7.94
C SER A 61 -24.15 -2.86 7.18
N ASP A 62 -23.88 -2.80 5.87
CA ASP A 62 -23.65 -3.95 5.01
C ASP A 62 -22.13 -4.16 4.77
N LEU A 63 -21.35 -3.07 4.78
CA LEU A 63 -19.90 -3.09 4.76
C LEU A 63 -19.35 -2.22 5.89
N VAL A 64 -18.46 -2.77 6.72
CA VAL A 64 -17.77 -2.04 7.79
C VAL A 64 -16.27 -1.92 7.49
N SER A 65 -15.81 -0.69 7.32
CA SER A 65 -14.39 -0.35 7.23
C SER A 65 -13.76 -0.19 8.61
N ILE A 66 -12.56 -0.74 8.81
CA ILE A 66 -11.80 -0.65 10.07
C ILE A 66 -10.43 -0.04 9.80
N CYS A 67 -10.09 1.07 10.46
CA CYS A 67 -8.78 1.72 10.40
C CYS A 67 -8.28 2.08 11.80
N VAL A 68 -7.69 1.09 12.48
CA VAL A 68 -7.18 1.16 13.86
C VAL A 68 -5.67 0.91 13.90
N ARG A 69 -5.07 0.93 15.10
CA ARG A 69 -3.61 1.06 15.25
C ARG A 69 -2.83 -0.22 14.96
N ASP A 70 -3.35 -1.36 15.38
CA ASP A 70 -2.61 -2.63 15.40
C ASP A 70 -3.53 -3.85 15.28
N ASP A 71 -2.91 -5.02 15.16
CA ASP A 71 -3.56 -6.32 15.04
C ASP A 71 -4.51 -6.62 16.21
N GLN A 72 -4.15 -6.26 17.44
CA GLN A 72 -4.98 -6.52 18.61
C GLN A 72 -6.27 -5.70 18.55
N GLN A 73 -6.17 -4.42 18.19
CA GLN A 73 -7.36 -3.59 18.01
C GLN A 73 -8.26 -4.07 16.88
N VAL A 74 -7.70 -4.62 15.79
CA VAL A 74 -8.50 -5.25 14.74
C VAL A 74 -9.27 -6.45 15.30
N ARG A 75 -8.62 -7.32 16.07
CA ARG A 75 -9.26 -8.48 16.70
C ARG A 75 -10.39 -8.09 17.64
N ASP A 76 -10.15 -7.09 18.48
CA ASP A 76 -11.13 -6.60 19.45
C ASP A 76 -12.36 -6.04 18.72
N VAL A 77 -12.15 -5.17 17.72
CA VAL A 77 -13.24 -4.57 16.93
C VAL A 77 -14.00 -5.62 16.14
N VAL A 78 -13.32 -6.56 15.47
CA VAL A 78 -13.97 -7.66 14.73
C VAL A 78 -14.80 -8.51 15.68
N GLY A 79 -14.25 -8.89 16.84
CA GLY A 79 -14.96 -9.66 17.85
C GLY A 79 -16.24 -8.97 18.36
N GLU A 80 -16.22 -7.64 18.54
CA GLU A 80 -17.38 -6.86 18.97
C GLU A 80 -18.42 -6.67 17.84
N LEU A 81 -17.97 -6.53 16.59
CA LEU A 81 -18.84 -6.40 15.42
C LEU A 81 -19.63 -7.67 15.13
N LEU A 82 -18.95 -8.83 15.16
CA LEU A 82 -19.46 -10.07 14.58
C LEU A 82 -20.86 -10.49 15.07
N PRO A 83 -21.15 -10.49 16.39
CA PRO A 83 -22.47 -10.88 16.91
C PRO A 83 -23.64 -9.98 16.46
N HIS A 84 -23.35 -8.85 15.81
CA HIS A 84 -24.32 -7.83 15.43
C HIS A 84 -24.42 -7.60 13.92
N LEU A 85 -23.54 -8.20 13.14
CA LEU A 85 -23.56 -8.13 11.68
C LEU A 85 -24.58 -9.13 11.11
N ALA A 86 -25.20 -8.74 9.99
CA ALA A 86 -26.06 -9.64 9.24
C ALA A 86 -25.22 -10.67 8.46
N PRO A 87 -25.72 -11.91 8.27
CA PRO A 87 -25.12 -12.85 7.32
C PRO A 87 -24.93 -12.21 5.94
N GLY A 88 -23.75 -12.37 5.36
CA GLY A 88 -23.35 -11.76 4.09
C GLY A 88 -22.72 -10.37 4.22
N ALA A 89 -22.66 -9.79 5.43
CA ALA A 89 -21.98 -8.51 5.65
C ALA A 89 -20.47 -8.61 5.35
N LEU A 90 -19.88 -7.47 5.00
CA LEU A 90 -18.47 -7.35 4.66
C LEU A 90 -17.72 -6.57 5.76
N ILE A 91 -16.50 -6.99 6.07
CA ILE A 91 -15.54 -6.22 6.87
C ILE A 91 -14.33 -5.92 5.99
N ALA A 92 -13.94 -4.65 5.87
CA ALA A 92 -12.75 -4.22 5.15
C ALA A 92 -11.71 -3.62 6.13
N VAL A 93 -10.59 -4.31 6.32
CA VAL A 93 -9.53 -3.87 7.24
C VAL A 93 -8.49 -3.03 6.50
N HIS A 94 -8.43 -1.73 6.79
CA HIS A 94 -7.46 -0.79 6.20
C HIS A 94 -6.20 -0.60 7.06
N SER A 95 -6.25 -1.05 8.31
CA SER A 95 -5.11 -1.08 9.22
C SER A 95 -3.94 -1.86 8.62
N THR A 96 -2.71 -1.46 8.99
CA THR A 96 -1.55 -2.32 8.72
C THR A 96 -1.52 -3.40 9.79
N ILE A 97 -1.82 -4.63 9.40
CA ILE A 97 -1.78 -5.84 10.25
C ILE A 97 -0.86 -6.89 9.63
N SER A 98 -0.63 -8.01 10.31
CA SER A 98 0.02 -9.17 9.69
C SER A 98 -0.92 -9.90 8.71
N PRO A 99 -0.39 -10.54 7.65
CA PRO A 99 -1.19 -11.37 6.77
C PRO A 99 -1.88 -12.54 7.51
N GLU A 100 -1.24 -13.04 8.57
CA GLU A 100 -1.77 -14.10 9.42
C GLU A 100 -2.99 -13.61 10.22
N THR A 101 -2.93 -12.40 10.78
CA THR A 101 -4.07 -11.76 11.46
C THR A 101 -5.27 -11.69 10.52
N ALA A 102 -5.08 -11.22 9.28
CA ALA A 102 -6.16 -11.16 8.29
C ALA A 102 -6.76 -12.54 8.01
N ALA A 103 -5.92 -13.55 7.78
CA ALA A 103 -6.36 -14.91 7.48
C ALA A 103 -7.12 -15.55 8.66
N GLU A 104 -6.62 -15.38 9.88
CA GLU A 104 -7.26 -15.87 11.10
C GLU A 104 -8.62 -15.21 11.33
N GLN A 105 -8.70 -13.88 11.21
CA GLN A 105 -9.97 -13.18 11.38
C GLN A 105 -10.97 -13.53 10.28
N ALA A 106 -10.53 -13.80 9.05
CA ALA A 106 -11.42 -14.29 8.00
C ALA A 106 -12.07 -15.64 8.35
N VAL A 107 -11.35 -16.55 9.01
CA VAL A 107 -11.91 -17.82 9.51
C VAL A 107 -12.99 -17.54 10.57
N VAL A 108 -12.69 -16.69 11.55
CA VAL A 108 -13.64 -16.33 12.62
C VAL A 108 -14.90 -15.65 12.06
N CYS A 109 -14.75 -14.76 11.08
CA CYS A 109 -15.88 -14.11 10.42
C CYS A 109 -16.76 -15.10 9.64
N ALA A 110 -16.13 -16.08 8.98
CA ALA A 110 -16.85 -17.07 8.19
C ALA A 110 -17.77 -17.97 9.02
N GLU A 111 -17.46 -18.21 10.30
CA GLU A 111 -18.33 -18.95 11.23
C GLU A 111 -19.71 -18.28 11.42
N GLN A 112 -19.81 -16.97 11.16
CA GLN A 112 -21.06 -16.19 11.21
C GLN A 112 -21.56 -15.75 9.83
N ASN A 113 -21.02 -16.33 8.75
CA ASN A 113 -21.29 -15.94 7.36
C ASN A 113 -20.93 -14.46 7.06
N VAL A 114 -19.94 -13.90 7.74
CA VAL A 114 -19.39 -12.57 7.45
C VAL A 114 -18.10 -12.73 6.64
N ILE A 115 -17.90 -11.87 5.64
CA ILE A 115 -16.73 -11.94 4.76
C ILE A 115 -15.76 -10.85 5.16
N LEU A 116 -14.53 -11.23 5.52
CA LEU A 116 -13.47 -10.29 5.81
C LEU A 116 -12.54 -10.14 4.60
N LEU A 117 -12.25 -8.89 4.29
CA LEU A 117 -11.27 -8.45 3.30
C LEU A 117 -10.17 -7.68 4.03
N ASP A 118 -8.92 -8.03 3.81
CA ASP A 118 -7.83 -7.10 4.12
C ASP A 118 -7.67 -6.13 2.96
N ALA A 119 -7.79 -4.85 3.25
CA ALA A 119 -7.78 -3.76 2.28
C ALA A 119 -6.77 -2.67 2.68
N PRO A 120 -5.50 -3.01 2.95
CA PRO A 120 -4.48 -2.01 3.28
C PRO A 120 -4.30 -0.99 2.16
N ILE A 121 -3.80 0.18 2.55
CA ILE A 121 -3.78 1.37 1.70
C ILE A 121 -2.38 1.95 1.52
N SER A 122 -2.15 2.65 0.42
CA SER A 122 -0.94 3.38 0.09
C SER A 122 -1.29 4.77 -0.44
N GLY A 123 -0.46 5.78 -0.11
CA GLY A 123 -0.71 7.19 -0.46
C GLY A 123 -0.70 8.14 0.74
N GLY A 124 -0.77 7.59 1.96
CA GLY A 124 -0.69 8.36 3.21
C GLY A 124 -1.85 9.35 3.38
N ALA A 125 -1.71 10.25 4.36
CA ALA A 125 -2.74 11.27 4.64
C ALA A 125 -3.07 12.16 3.43
N PRO A 126 -2.10 12.60 2.59
CA PRO A 126 -2.42 13.37 1.40
C PRO A 126 -3.30 12.59 0.41
N GLY A 127 -3.01 11.31 0.18
CA GLY A 127 -3.83 10.45 -0.69
C GLY A 127 -5.23 10.25 -0.12
N ALA A 128 -5.36 10.00 1.19
CA ALA A 128 -6.64 9.84 1.86
C ALA A 128 -7.49 11.12 1.77
N GLN A 129 -6.87 12.27 2.03
CA GLN A 129 -7.53 13.57 1.89
C GLN A 129 -7.96 13.86 0.47
N GLN A 130 -7.32 13.33 -0.56
CA GLN A 130 -7.66 13.60 -1.96
C GLN A 130 -8.61 12.55 -2.57
N GLY A 131 -8.92 11.46 -1.87
CA GLY A 131 -9.63 10.32 -2.46
C GLY A 131 -8.79 9.56 -3.49
N ARG A 132 -7.46 9.55 -3.33
CA ARG A 132 -6.50 9.02 -4.30
C ARG A 132 -5.60 7.94 -3.70
N LEU A 133 -6.14 7.19 -2.75
CA LEU A 133 -5.44 6.04 -2.18
C LEU A 133 -5.35 4.91 -3.21
N ALA A 134 -4.23 4.20 -3.16
CA ALA A 134 -4.16 2.85 -3.68
C ALA A 134 -4.63 1.88 -2.59
N ILE A 135 -5.65 1.08 -2.87
CA ILE A 135 -6.24 0.09 -1.95
C ILE A 135 -5.98 -1.31 -2.52
N MET A 136 -5.27 -2.14 -1.76
CA MET A 136 -4.89 -3.50 -2.16
C MET A 136 -5.77 -4.47 -1.39
N ILE A 137 -6.75 -5.09 -2.05
CA ILE A 137 -7.79 -5.90 -1.40
C ILE A 137 -7.52 -7.38 -1.61
N GLY A 138 -7.36 -8.14 -0.51
CA GLY A 138 -7.32 -9.60 -0.51
C GLY A 138 -8.64 -10.21 -0.01
N GLY A 139 -9.09 -11.28 -0.66
CA GLY A 139 -10.29 -12.04 -0.27
C GLY A 139 -11.16 -12.44 -1.46
N ASP A 140 -12.40 -12.85 -1.20
CA ASP A 140 -13.30 -13.35 -2.23
C ASP A 140 -13.57 -12.31 -3.35
N ARG A 141 -13.56 -12.77 -4.61
CA ARG A 141 -13.74 -11.93 -5.79
C ARG A 141 -15.08 -11.18 -5.82
N ALA A 142 -16.17 -11.79 -5.36
CA ALA A 142 -17.49 -11.15 -5.37
C ALA A 142 -17.59 -10.08 -4.27
N ALA A 143 -17.05 -10.36 -3.08
CA ALA A 143 -16.90 -9.38 -2.00
C ALA A 143 -15.99 -8.21 -2.41
N TYR A 144 -14.89 -8.49 -3.12
CA TYR A 144 -14.02 -7.47 -3.69
C TYR A 144 -14.77 -6.51 -4.62
N GLN A 145 -15.64 -6.99 -5.52
CA GLN A 145 -16.37 -6.10 -6.43
C GLN A 145 -17.30 -5.15 -5.67
N GLN A 146 -17.96 -5.66 -4.63
CA GLN A 146 -18.81 -4.86 -3.74
C GLN A 146 -17.98 -3.80 -2.99
N ALA A 147 -16.88 -4.22 -2.36
CA ALA A 147 -15.99 -3.31 -1.63
C ALA A 147 -15.33 -2.28 -2.56
N LYS A 148 -14.94 -2.67 -3.79
CA LYS A 148 -14.36 -1.76 -4.78
C LYS A 148 -15.31 -0.63 -5.11
N THR A 149 -16.58 -0.95 -5.39
CA THR A 149 -17.61 0.05 -5.69
C THR A 149 -17.83 0.98 -4.49
N ALA A 150 -17.95 0.41 -3.28
CA ALA A 150 -18.14 1.18 -2.06
C ALA A 150 -16.96 2.11 -1.71
N LEU A 151 -15.72 1.66 -1.97
CA LEU A 151 -14.49 2.37 -1.59
C LEU A 151 -13.96 3.31 -2.69
N ALA A 152 -14.57 3.34 -3.87
CA ALA A 152 -14.16 4.18 -5.01
C ALA A 152 -14.02 5.69 -4.67
N PRO A 153 -14.83 6.30 -3.79
CA PRO A 153 -14.63 7.70 -3.41
C PRO A 153 -13.34 7.96 -2.62
N ALA A 154 -12.81 6.93 -1.95
CA ALA A 154 -11.62 7.02 -1.11
C ALA A 154 -10.32 6.71 -1.87
N GLY A 155 -10.39 6.02 -3.01
CA GLY A 155 -9.22 5.60 -3.77
C GLY A 155 -9.44 5.49 -5.27
N ASP A 156 -8.47 5.98 -6.04
CA ASP A 156 -8.47 5.94 -7.51
C ASP A 156 -7.73 4.72 -8.08
N MET A 157 -7.06 3.92 -7.22
CA MET A 157 -6.41 2.67 -7.60
C MET A 157 -6.83 1.54 -6.64
N ILE A 158 -7.85 0.78 -7.01
CA ILE A 158 -8.35 -0.35 -6.20
C ILE A 158 -8.06 -1.64 -6.94
N VAL A 159 -7.24 -2.51 -6.33
CA VAL A 159 -6.71 -3.73 -6.93
C VAL A 159 -7.11 -4.94 -6.10
N HIS A 160 -7.50 -6.01 -6.80
CA HIS A 160 -7.64 -7.34 -6.21
C HIS A 160 -6.27 -7.99 -6.09
N ALA A 161 -5.70 -7.98 -4.88
CA ALA A 161 -4.36 -8.49 -4.61
C ALA A 161 -4.31 -10.02 -4.65
N GLY A 162 -5.43 -10.70 -4.37
CA GLY A 162 -5.53 -12.15 -4.43
C GLY A 162 -6.82 -12.65 -3.78
N GLU A 163 -7.09 -13.94 -3.94
CA GLU A 163 -8.35 -14.59 -3.54
C GLU A 163 -8.46 -14.82 -2.02
N LYS A 164 -7.37 -14.64 -1.26
CA LYS A 164 -7.35 -14.94 0.18
C LYS A 164 -7.18 -13.68 1.00
N ALA A 165 -7.88 -13.62 2.12
CA ALA A 165 -7.54 -12.67 3.17
C ALA A 165 -6.05 -12.81 3.55
N GLY A 166 -5.37 -11.69 3.66
CA GLY A 166 -3.92 -11.55 3.82
C GLY A 166 -3.18 -11.26 2.51
N ASP A 167 -3.77 -11.47 1.32
CA ASP A 167 -3.10 -11.18 0.05
C ASP A 167 -2.90 -9.66 -0.16
N GLY A 168 -3.86 -8.83 0.26
CA GLY A 168 -3.73 -7.38 0.25
C GLY A 168 -2.54 -6.91 1.10
N THR A 169 -2.40 -7.51 2.27
CA THR A 169 -1.34 -7.26 3.24
C THR A 169 0.00 -7.72 2.72
N ARG A 170 0.09 -8.91 2.12
CA ARG A 170 1.31 -9.39 1.45
C ARG A 170 1.77 -8.42 0.36
N MET A 171 0.86 -7.97 -0.51
CA MET A 171 1.16 -6.97 -1.54
C MET A 171 1.62 -5.63 -0.93
N LYS A 172 0.93 -5.16 0.12
CA LYS A 172 1.30 -3.93 0.84
C LYS A 172 2.69 -4.00 1.46
N LEU A 173 3.06 -5.14 2.07
CA LEU A 173 4.37 -5.34 2.66
C LEU A 173 5.47 -5.28 1.60
N ALA A 174 5.29 -5.91 0.44
CA ALA A 174 6.21 -5.80 -0.69
C ALA A 174 6.35 -4.35 -1.18
N ARG A 175 5.24 -3.62 -1.31
CA ARG A 175 5.25 -2.18 -1.67
C ARG A 175 6.00 -1.33 -0.64
N ASN A 176 5.78 -1.59 0.65
CA ASN A 176 6.42 -0.85 1.73
C ASN A 176 7.92 -1.16 1.82
N LEU A 177 8.34 -2.40 1.56
CA LEU A 177 9.75 -2.77 1.47
C LEU A 177 10.47 -1.90 0.44
N LEU A 178 9.94 -1.82 -0.78
CA LEU A 178 10.49 -0.94 -1.82
C LEU A 178 10.58 0.52 -1.34
N HIS A 179 9.52 1.01 -0.70
CA HIS A 179 9.45 2.39 -0.23
C HIS A 179 10.52 2.74 0.80
N PHE A 180 10.68 1.91 1.84
CA PHE A 180 11.61 2.19 2.92
C PHE A 180 13.07 1.91 2.52
N VAL A 181 13.33 0.93 1.64
CA VAL A 181 14.66 0.76 1.04
C VAL A 181 15.03 1.96 0.17
N SER A 182 14.11 2.49 -0.63
CA SER A 182 14.34 3.73 -1.39
C SER A 182 14.60 4.95 -0.51
N PHE A 183 14.00 5.04 0.68
CA PHE A 183 14.33 6.09 1.65
C PHE A 183 15.75 5.96 2.19
N ALA A 184 16.19 4.73 2.49
CA ALA A 184 17.57 4.48 2.90
C ALA A 184 18.55 4.84 1.77
N ALA A 185 18.24 4.48 0.53
CA ALA A 185 19.03 4.88 -0.65
C ALA A 185 19.04 6.40 -0.86
N THR A 186 17.93 7.09 -0.61
CA THR A 186 17.85 8.56 -0.68
C THR A 186 18.74 9.22 0.36
N ALA A 187 18.78 8.69 1.58
CA ALA A 187 19.68 9.18 2.64
C ALA A 187 21.15 8.98 2.25
N GLU A 188 21.49 7.84 1.65
CA GLU A 188 22.83 7.57 1.14
C GLU A 188 23.24 8.51 -0.01
N ALA A 189 22.36 8.73 -0.98
CA ALA A 189 22.57 9.70 -2.05
C ALA A 189 22.74 11.13 -1.52
N SER A 190 21.99 11.50 -0.47
CA SER A 190 22.10 12.81 0.18
C SER A 190 23.46 13.01 0.85
N ARG A 191 24.01 11.98 1.51
CA ARG A 191 25.36 12.04 2.10
C ARG A 191 26.44 12.21 1.04
N LEU A 192 26.34 11.48 -0.08
CA LEU A 192 27.27 11.65 -1.20
C LEU A 192 27.21 13.08 -1.77
N ALA A 193 26.00 13.60 -1.97
CA ALA A 193 25.79 14.96 -2.47
C ALA A 193 26.35 16.03 -1.52
N GLU A 194 26.08 15.91 -0.22
CA GLU A 194 26.60 16.82 0.80
C GLU A 194 28.14 16.83 0.82
N ALA A 195 28.77 15.65 0.82
CA ALA A 195 30.23 15.54 0.77
C ALA A 195 30.82 16.12 -0.52
N ALA A 196 30.08 16.07 -1.63
CA ALA A 196 30.46 16.68 -2.91
C ALA A 196 30.16 18.20 -2.97
N GLY A 197 29.67 18.81 -1.89
CA GLY A 197 29.33 20.25 -1.83
C GLY A 197 28.04 20.61 -2.55
N ILE A 198 27.15 19.64 -2.78
CA ILE A 198 25.86 19.84 -3.45
C ILE A 198 24.73 20.03 -2.43
N ASP A 199 23.86 21.01 -2.70
CA ASP A 199 22.66 21.28 -1.92
C ASP A 199 21.65 20.12 -2.03
N ILE A 200 21.40 19.45 -0.90
CA ILE A 200 20.50 18.30 -0.81
C ILE A 200 19.04 18.63 -1.14
N ALA A 201 18.58 19.86 -0.91
CA ALA A 201 17.23 20.28 -1.22
C ALA A 201 17.06 20.49 -2.74
N LYS A 202 18.10 20.99 -3.43
CA LYS A 202 18.13 21.05 -4.89
C LYS A 202 18.17 19.65 -5.50
N LEU A 203 19.00 18.74 -4.98
CA LEU A 203 18.99 17.34 -5.40
C LEU A 203 17.59 16.73 -5.26
N GLY A 204 16.95 16.90 -4.10
CA GLY A 204 15.60 16.39 -3.87
C GLY A 204 14.55 16.95 -4.83
N LYS A 205 14.68 18.19 -5.30
CA LYS A 205 13.79 18.75 -6.34
C LYS A 205 13.97 18.04 -7.68
N VAL A 206 15.22 17.76 -8.07
CA VAL A 206 15.51 17.02 -9.31
C VAL A 206 14.91 15.62 -9.23
N VAL A 207 15.20 14.87 -8.16
CA VAL A 207 14.69 13.50 -7.96
C VAL A 207 13.16 13.45 -8.07
N ARG A 208 12.45 14.30 -7.32
CA ARG A 208 10.97 14.32 -7.37
C ARG A 208 10.42 14.72 -8.75
N HIS A 209 11.08 15.64 -9.44
CA HIS A 209 10.65 16.06 -10.78
C HIS A 209 10.80 14.94 -11.79
N THR A 210 11.96 14.27 -11.81
CA THR A 210 12.22 13.19 -12.77
C THR A 210 11.42 11.93 -12.45
N ASP A 211 11.24 11.57 -11.18
CA ASP A 211 10.43 10.42 -10.78
C ASP A 211 8.96 10.57 -11.15
N ALA A 212 8.44 11.81 -11.17
CA ALA A 212 7.08 12.08 -11.65
C ALA A 212 6.92 11.83 -13.16
N ILE A 213 8.02 11.85 -13.93
CA ILE A 213 8.02 11.58 -15.38
C ILE A 213 8.30 10.10 -15.66
N THR A 214 9.28 9.52 -14.97
CA THR A 214 9.75 8.15 -15.23
C THR A 214 8.98 7.08 -14.46
N GLY A 215 8.24 7.46 -13.41
CA GLY A 215 7.57 6.53 -12.50
C GLY A 215 8.45 6.03 -11.34
N GLY A 216 9.69 6.53 -11.23
CA GLY A 216 10.63 6.15 -10.17
C GLY A 216 10.94 4.64 -10.15
N ALA A 217 11.21 4.09 -8.96
CA ALA A 217 11.62 2.69 -8.82
C ALA A 217 10.56 1.66 -9.28
N GLY A 218 9.28 2.05 -9.31
CA GLY A 218 8.20 1.17 -9.81
C GLY A 218 8.25 0.94 -11.32
N ALA A 219 8.95 1.78 -12.07
CA ALA A 219 8.99 1.74 -13.53
C ALA A 219 9.62 0.46 -14.12
N ILE A 220 10.34 -0.32 -13.30
CA ILE A 220 10.95 -1.58 -13.71
C ILE A 220 10.15 -2.82 -13.27
N MET A 221 9.03 -2.65 -12.57
CA MET A 221 8.16 -3.74 -12.11
C MET A 221 7.14 -4.14 -13.19
N LEU A 222 7.63 -4.55 -14.37
CA LEU A 222 6.83 -4.80 -15.57
C LEU A 222 6.83 -6.27 -16.02
N ARG A 223 7.44 -7.16 -15.22
CA ARG A 223 7.59 -8.58 -15.53
C ARG A 223 6.67 -9.43 -14.66
N ASP A 224 6.22 -10.54 -15.22
CA ASP A 224 5.36 -11.51 -14.52
C ASP A 224 6.11 -12.34 -13.48
N THR A 225 7.43 -12.52 -13.65
CA THR A 225 8.29 -13.28 -12.72
C THR A 225 9.65 -12.62 -12.53
N THR A 226 10.36 -13.03 -11.47
CA THR A 226 11.74 -12.60 -11.19
C THR A 226 12.79 -13.49 -11.86
N ALA A 227 12.39 -14.47 -12.68
CA ALA A 227 13.32 -15.38 -13.34
C ALA A 227 14.25 -14.65 -14.32
N ALA A 228 15.31 -15.33 -14.77
CA ALA A 228 16.13 -14.82 -15.86
C ALA A 228 15.27 -14.64 -17.12
N ILE A 229 15.51 -13.55 -17.85
CA ILE A 229 14.78 -13.21 -19.06
C ILE A 229 15.41 -13.95 -20.24
N ASP A 230 14.57 -14.54 -21.07
CA ASP A 230 15.02 -15.18 -22.31
C ASP A 230 15.63 -14.12 -23.26
N PRO A 231 16.77 -14.39 -23.93
CA PRO A 231 17.36 -13.47 -24.91
C PRO A 231 16.42 -12.98 -26.02
N ASP A 232 15.39 -13.77 -26.36
CA ASP A 232 14.40 -13.43 -27.39
C ASP A 232 13.21 -12.61 -26.85
N ASP A 233 13.12 -12.40 -25.53
CA ASP A 233 12.08 -11.57 -24.91
C ASP A 233 12.36 -10.07 -25.09
N PHE A 234 11.31 -9.28 -25.35
CA PHE A 234 11.39 -7.83 -25.49
C PHE A 234 12.11 -7.14 -24.32
N TRP A 235 11.84 -7.58 -23.08
CA TRP A 235 12.43 -7.00 -21.88
C TRP A 235 13.92 -7.25 -21.76
N TYR A 236 14.47 -8.28 -22.44
CA TYR A 236 15.89 -8.60 -22.36
C TYR A 236 16.75 -7.43 -22.86
N GLY A 237 16.41 -6.87 -24.02
CA GLY A 237 17.12 -5.72 -24.59
C GLY A 237 16.98 -4.47 -23.72
N VAL A 238 15.76 -4.19 -23.24
CA VAL A 238 15.48 -3.04 -22.37
C VAL A 238 16.30 -3.13 -21.08
N PHE A 239 16.23 -4.24 -20.36
CA PHE A 239 16.92 -4.39 -19.09
C PHE A 239 18.43 -4.58 -19.22
N THR A 240 18.92 -5.11 -20.34
CA THR A 240 20.36 -5.09 -20.65
C THR A 240 20.88 -3.65 -20.77
N HIS A 241 20.11 -2.76 -21.41
CA HIS A 241 20.46 -1.35 -21.50
C HIS A 241 20.41 -0.66 -20.13
N VAL A 242 19.34 -0.88 -19.34
CA VAL A 242 19.21 -0.36 -17.97
C VAL A 242 20.37 -0.83 -17.09
N ARG A 243 20.74 -2.11 -17.17
CA ARG A 243 21.91 -2.68 -16.47
C ARG A 243 23.19 -1.94 -16.85
N SER A 244 23.46 -1.78 -18.16
CA SER A 244 24.68 -1.12 -18.65
C SER A 244 24.82 0.31 -18.14
N LEU A 245 23.74 1.09 -18.21
CA LEU A 245 23.72 2.45 -17.66
C LEU A 245 23.90 2.44 -16.13
N GLY A 246 23.13 1.60 -15.43
CA GLY A 246 23.15 1.51 -13.98
C GLY A 246 24.52 1.10 -13.43
N GLU A 247 25.17 0.09 -14.01
CA GLU A 247 26.51 -0.36 -13.57
C GLU A 247 27.60 0.69 -13.79
N LYS A 248 27.53 1.42 -14.90
CA LYS A 248 28.45 2.50 -15.22
C LYS A 248 28.25 3.68 -14.26
N ASP A 249 27.03 4.16 -14.07
CA ASP A 249 26.74 5.31 -13.19
C ASP A 249 26.94 4.96 -11.70
N LEU A 250 26.60 3.74 -11.26
CA LEU A 250 26.93 3.24 -9.93
C LEU A 250 28.46 3.16 -9.73
N GLY A 251 29.21 2.72 -10.74
CA GLY A 251 30.68 2.73 -10.70
C GLY A 251 31.23 4.14 -10.42
N LEU A 252 30.79 5.13 -11.21
CA LEU A 252 31.20 6.52 -11.02
C LEU A 252 30.80 7.08 -9.64
N ALA A 253 29.62 6.74 -9.14
CA ALA A 253 29.17 7.18 -7.82
C ALA A 253 30.01 6.56 -6.68
N LEU A 254 30.38 5.29 -6.81
CA LEU A 254 31.24 4.60 -5.85
C LEU A 254 32.67 5.15 -5.86
N ASP A 255 33.24 5.41 -7.04
CA ASP A 255 34.56 6.04 -7.17
C ASP A 255 34.59 7.44 -6.53
N LEU A 256 33.52 8.24 -6.75
CA LEU A 256 33.37 9.54 -6.10
C LEU A 256 33.29 9.40 -4.58
N ALA A 257 32.56 8.42 -4.10
CA ALA A 257 32.42 8.17 -2.67
C ALA A 257 33.75 7.77 -2.02
N ASP A 258 34.52 6.92 -2.69
CA ASP A 258 35.86 6.52 -2.24
C ASP A 258 36.80 7.73 -2.19
N HIS A 259 36.74 8.64 -3.17
CA HIS A 259 37.51 9.88 -3.18
C HIS A 259 37.13 10.83 -2.03
N LEU A 260 35.83 10.91 -1.70
CA LEU A 260 35.31 11.80 -0.66
C LEU A 260 35.27 11.17 0.75
N GLY A 261 35.65 9.90 0.89
CA GLY A 261 35.60 9.17 2.16
C GLY A 261 34.18 8.89 2.66
N VAL A 262 33.21 8.71 1.76
CA VAL A 262 31.81 8.43 2.09
C VAL A 262 31.50 6.94 1.90
N ASP A 263 30.93 6.29 2.92
CA ASP A 263 30.50 4.88 2.77
C ASP A 263 29.11 4.76 2.14
N LEU A 264 29.01 3.93 1.09
CA LEU A 264 27.80 3.69 0.28
C LEU A 264 27.43 2.18 0.25
N PRO A 265 27.04 1.57 1.38
CA PRO A 265 26.77 0.14 1.44
C PRO A 265 25.61 -0.29 0.54
N LEU A 266 24.56 0.54 0.37
CA LEU A 266 23.46 0.23 -0.54
C LEU A 266 23.88 0.36 -2.00
N GLY A 267 24.67 1.38 -2.36
CA GLY A 267 25.24 1.55 -3.69
C GLY A 267 26.13 0.38 -4.09
N ARG A 268 26.98 -0.11 -3.17
CA ARG A 268 27.80 -1.31 -3.39
C ARG A 268 26.95 -2.57 -3.57
N ARG A 269 25.93 -2.77 -2.73
CA ARG A 269 24.99 -3.88 -2.87
C ARG A 269 24.24 -3.82 -4.20
N ALA A 270 23.74 -2.65 -4.57
CA ALA A 270 23.06 -2.44 -5.85
C ALA A 270 23.99 -2.76 -7.03
N ARG A 271 25.26 -2.35 -6.97
CA ARG A 271 26.24 -2.62 -8.03
C ARG A 271 26.51 -4.12 -8.27
N ILE A 272 26.41 -4.94 -7.22
CA ILE A 272 26.56 -6.39 -7.29
C ILE A 272 25.27 -7.04 -7.82
N ASP A 273 24.13 -6.61 -7.30
CA ASP A 273 22.88 -7.36 -7.48
C ASP A 273 22.07 -6.92 -8.72
N LEU A 274 22.35 -5.74 -9.30
CA LEU A 274 21.52 -5.12 -10.35
C LEU A 274 21.27 -6.04 -11.55
N ALA A 275 22.32 -6.66 -12.08
CA ALA A 275 22.22 -7.54 -13.25
C ALA A 275 21.28 -8.73 -13.00
N ALA A 276 21.45 -9.41 -11.86
CA ALA A 276 20.64 -10.55 -11.48
C ALA A 276 19.20 -10.14 -11.13
N GLY A 277 19.03 -9.03 -10.39
CA GLY A 277 17.72 -8.50 -10.03
C GLY A 277 16.85 -8.09 -11.23
N LEU A 278 17.49 -7.57 -12.29
CA LEU A 278 16.83 -7.27 -13.56
C LEU A 278 16.55 -8.52 -14.43
N GLY A 279 17.00 -9.71 -14.01
CA GLY A 279 16.85 -10.94 -14.78
C GLY A 279 17.76 -11.03 -16.01
N VAL A 280 18.80 -10.19 -16.09
CA VAL A 280 19.79 -10.18 -17.18
C VAL A 280 21.20 -10.33 -16.59
N PRO A 281 21.50 -11.47 -15.92
CA PRO A 281 22.81 -11.68 -15.32
C PRO A 281 23.91 -11.60 -16.37
N HIS A 282 25.14 -11.28 -15.95
CA HIS A 282 26.27 -11.43 -16.85
C HIS A 282 26.37 -12.89 -17.28
N THR A 283 26.50 -13.12 -18.58
CA THR A 283 26.94 -14.42 -19.05
C THR A 283 28.33 -14.64 -18.49
N SER A 284 28.54 -15.74 -17.77
CA SER A 284 29.89 -16.18 -17.45
C SER A 284 30.62 -16.30 -18.78
N GLN A 285 31.55 -15.39 -19.06
CA GLN A 285 32.53 -15.63 -20.11
C GLN A 285 33.15 -16.97 -19.76
N GLY A 286 32.96 -17.95 -20.63
CA GLY A 286 33.51 -19.28 -20.42
C GLY A 286 34.97 -19.14 -20.07
N ALA A 287 35.39 -19.79 -18.99
CA ALA A 287 36.77 -20.20 -18.86
C ALA A 287 37.04 -21.13 -20.06
N SER A 288 37.50 -20.54 -21.15
CA SER A 288 38.19 -21.22 -22.24
C SER A 288 39.69 -21.10 -22.01
#